data_AF-A0A2D7D5G8-F1
#
_entry.id   AF-A0A2D7D5G8-F1
#
_cell.length_a   1.000
_cell.length_b   1.000
_cell.length_c   1.000
_cell.angle_alpha   90.00
_cell.angle_beta   90.00
_cell.angle_gamma   90.00
#
_symmetry.space_group_name_H-M   'P 1'
#
loop_
_entity.id
_entity.type
_entity.pdbx_description
1 polymer ?
#
loop_
_entity_poly.entity_id
_entity_poly.type
_entity_poly.pdbx_seq_one_letter_code
_entity_poly.pdbx_strand_id
1 'polypeptide(L)'
;MDSASVQGRRQTREWIIQMLFQLDFNPVALEELFLDFWEERSPSARERAFAEEMVAGVMAERDAVDEQLSRYAKNWDSDRLGAVDRAVMRLAVYEMVHCDETPPVVAINEAVHFAKDLSSFQSGRFVNGVLDRIRKELDRPARTPNRPAGE
;
A
#
# COMPACT_ATOMS: atom_id res chain seq x y z
N MET A 1 -12.11 -0.78 20.98
CA MET A 1 -11.62 -0.71 19.59
C MET A 1 -12.75 -0.13 18.76
N ASP A 2 -12.72 1.18 18.52
CA ASP A 2 -13.77 1.87 17.79
C ASP A 2 -13.81 1.41 16.33
N SER A 3 -14.96 0.89 15.91
CA SER A 3 -15.23 0.47 14.53
C SER A 3 -14.99 1.61 13.51
N ALA A 4 -15.11 2.87 13.95
CA ALA A 4 -14.81 4.06 13.15
C ALA A 4 -13.32 4.19 12.77
N SER A 5 -12.40 3.73 13.63
CA SER A 5 -10.94 3.80 13.40
C SER A 5 -10.41 2.77 12.40
N VAL A 6 -11.17 1.69 12.15
CA VAL A 6 -10.83 0.63 11.20
C VAL A 6 -11.38 0.99 9.81
N GLN A 7 -12.57 1.56 9.74
CA GLN A 7 -13.24 1.90 8.47
C GLN A 7 -12.59 3.11 7.77
N GLY A 8 -12.20 4.16 8.51
CA GLY A 8 -11.47 5.31 7.94
C GLY A 8 -10.09 4.93 7.38
N ARG A 9 -9.42 3.95 8.01
CA ARG A 9 -8.14 3.42 7.51
C ARG A 9 -8.28 2.66 6.19
N ARG A 10 -9.43 2.03 5.92
CA ARG A 10 -9.65 1.33 4.66
C ARG A 10 -9.92 2.30 3.52
N GLN A 11 -10.82 3.28 3.69
CA GLN A 11 -11.06 4.30 2.66
C GLN A 11 -9.77 5.08 2.32
N THR A 12 -8.99 5.42 3.33
CA THR A 12 -7.73 6.15 3.11
C THR A 12 -6.72 5.31 2.33
N ARG A 13 -6.61 4.00 2.59
CA ARG A 13 -5.80 3.09 1.76
C ARG A 13 -6.26 3.04 0.31
N GLU A 14 -7.57 3.05 0.08
CA GLU A 14 -8.10 3.08 -1.28
C GLU A 14 -7.65 4.35 -2.02
N TRP A 15 -7.71 5.52 -1.36
CA TRP A 15 -7.19 6.77 -1.93
C TRP A 15 -5.70 6.71 -2.23
N ILE A 16 -4.90 6.16 -1.32
CA ILE A 16 -3.46 5.95 -1.53
C ILE A 16 -3.23 5.06 -2.76
N ILE A 17 -3.96 3.95 -2.90
CA ILE A 17 -3.86 3.05 -4.05
C ILE A 17 -4.24 3.77 -5.35
N GLN A 18 -5.31 4.56 -5.37
CA GLN A 18 -5.73 5.33 -6.53
C GLN A 18 -4.65 6.35 -6.95
N MET A 19 -4.06 7.07 -6.00
CA MET A 19 -2.97 8.02 -6.26
C MET A 19 -1.72 7.32 -6.80
N LEU A 20 -1.30 6.20 -6.20
CA LEU A 20 -0.16 5.41 -6.69
C LEU A 20 -0.41 4.85 -8.09
N PHE A 21 -1.64 4.40 -8.38
CA PHE A 21 -2.03 3.97 -9.71
C PHE A 21 -1.98 5.13 -10.72
N GLN A 22 -2.48 6.31 -10.36
CA GLN A 22 -2.44 7.49 -11.25
C GLN A 22 -1.00 7.87 -11.61
N LEU A 23 -0.08 7.84 -10.63
CA LEU A 23 1.35 8.14 -10.84
C LEU A 23 2.05 7.19 -11.82
N ASP A 24 1.56 5.94 -11.95
CA ASP A 24 2.12 4.99 -12.93
C ASP A 24 1.81 5.39 -14.39
N PHE A 25 0.69 6.09 -14.63
CA PHE A 25 0.27 6.49 -15.99
C PHE A 25 0.51 7.97 -16.28
N ASN A 26 0.47 8.81 -15.25
CA ASN A 26 0.70 10.24 -15.35
C ASN A 26 1.72 10.68 -14.28
N PRO A 27 3.02 10.55 -14.56
CA PRO A 27 4.06 11.00 -13.64
C PRO A 27 4.03 12.52 -13.51
N VAL A 28 3.55 13.01 -12.36
CA VAL A 28 3.47 14.43 -12.00
C VAL A 28 4.13 14.67 -10.64
N ALA A 29 4.32 15.93 -10.27
CA ALA A 29 4.74 16.29 -8.92
C ALA A 29 3.66 15.87 -7.90
N LEU A 30 4.06 15.48 -6.68
CA LEU A 30 3.12 15.04 -5.65
C LEU A 30 2.17 16.17 -5.24
N GLU A 31 2.66 17.40 -5.21
CA GLU A 31 1.85 18.57 -4.89
C GLU A 31 0.71 18.78 -5.90
N GLU A 32 0.99 18.55 -7.18
CA GLU A 32 -0.01 18.61 -8.27
C GLU A 32 -1.01 17.46 -8.12
N LEU A 33 -0.53 16.23 -7.93
CA LEU A 33 -1.38 15.07 -7.69
C LEU A 33 -2.34 15.29 -6.52
N PHE A 34 -1.84 15.77 -5.38
CA PHE A 34 -2.66 15.98 -4.19
C PHE A 34 -3.68 17.09 -4.38
N LEU A 35 -3.30 18.21 -5.01
CA LEU A 35 -4.22 19.29 -5.31
C LEU A 35 -5.42 18.78 -6.11
N ASP A 36 -5.15 18.08 -7.21
CA ASP A 36 -6.17 17.58 -8.13
C ASP A 36 -7.00 16.45 -7.49
N PHE A 37 -6.35 15.52 -6.80
CA PHE A 37 -7.03 14.37 -6.19
C PHE A 37 -8.06 14.81 -5.15
N TRP A 38 -7.76 15.86 -4.38
CA TRP A 38 -8.62 16.36 -3.32
C TRP A 38 -9.69 17.37 -3.78
N GLU A 39 -9.64 17.87 -5.01
CA GLU A 39 -10.58 18.90 -5.50
C GLU A 39 -12.05 18.48 -5.35
N GLU A 40 -12.37 17.21 -5.63
CA GLU A 40 -13.72 16.66 -5.59
C GLU A 40 -13.98 15.77 -4.34
N ARG A 41 -13.08 15.80 -3.35
CA ARG A 41 -13.15 14.93 -2.16
C ARG A 41 -13.11 15.74 -0.88
N SER A 42 -13.79 15.25 0.15
CA SER A 42 -13.86 15.91 1.47
C SER A 42 -13.30 15.01 2.59
N PRO A 43 -12.00 14.69 2.58
CA PRO A 43 -11.39 13.93 3.68
C PRO A 43 -11.32 14.79 4.95
N SER A 44 -11.25 14.14 6.11
CA SER A 44 -10.79 14.84 7.30
C SER A 44 -9.31 15.24 7.16
N ALA A 45 -8.88 16.27 7.90
CA ALA A 45 -7.47 16.71 7.89
C ALA A 45 -6.50 15.57 8.24
N ARG A 46 -6.92 14.65 9.12
CA ARG A 46 -6.12 13.48 9.51
C ARG A 46 -5.99 12.46 8.38
N GLU A 47 -7.09 12.16 7.68
CA GLU A 47 -7.06 11.21 6.57
C GLU A 47 -6.24 11.76 5.41
N ARG A 48 -6.39 13.05 5.10
CA ARG A 48 -5.60 13.74 4.08
C ARG A 48 -4.11 13.67 4.38
N ALA A 49 -3.71 14.11 5.59
CA ALA A 49 -2.30 14.09 5.98
C ALA A 49 -1.70 12.69 5.94
N PHE A 50 -2.44 11.69 6.45
CA PHE A 50 -1.99 10.30 6.40
C PHE A 50 -1.85 9.77 4.97
N ALA A 51 -2.80 10.08 4.08
CA ALA A 51 -2.74 9.64 2.69
C ALA A 51 -1.54 10.25 1.95
N GLU A 52 -1.33 11.56 2.10
CA GLU A 52 -0.22 12.28 1.47
C GLU A 52 1.14 11.77 1.99
N GLU A 53 1.28 11.55 3.30
CA GLU A 53 2.47 10.98 3.92
C GLU A 53 2.77 9.57 3.36
N MET A 54 1.75 8.72 3.26
CA MET A 54 1.91 7.36 2.75
C MET A 54 2.29 7.34 1.27
N VAL A 55 1.66 8.18 0.43
CA VAL A 55 2.02 8.28 -0.99
C VAL A 55 3.46 8.78 -1.14
N ALA A 56 3.83 9.84 -0.41
CA ALA A 56 5.18 10.39 -0.46
C ALA A 56 6.23 9.35 -0.02
N GLY A 57 5.96 8.63 1.07
CA GLY A 57 6.83 7.57 1.56
C GLY A 57 7.00 6.42 0.57
N VAL A 58 5.90 5.91 0.00
CA VAL A 58 5.96 4.86 -1.04
C VAL A 58 6.75 5.34 -2.26
N MET A 59 6.59 6.60 -2.66
CA MET A 59 7.30 7.15 -3.82
C MET A 59 8.80 7.38 -3.55
N ALA A 60 9.17 7.75 -2.32
CA ALA A 60 10.56 7.87 -1.90
C ALA A 60 11.28 6.52 -1.89
N GLU A 61 10.58 5.45 -1.49
CA GLU A 61 11.12 4.09 -1.41
C GLU A 61 10.80 3.23 -2.65
N ARG A 62 10.23 3.83 -3.71
CA ARG A 62 9.63 3.12 -4.84
C ARG A 62 10.59 2.11 -5.46
N ASP A 63 11.82 2.54 -5.72
CA ASP A 63 12.79 1.70 -6.43
C ASP A 63 13.21 0.49 -5.57
N ALA A 64 13.36 0.67 -4.24
CA ALA A 64 13.65 -0.41 -3.30
C ALA A 64 12.45 -1.38 -3.15
N VAL A 65 11.24 -0.84 -3.06
CA VAL A 65 9.99 -1.62 -3.00
C VAL A 65 9.79 -2.44 -4.27
N ASP A 66 9.99 -1.83 -5.45
CA ASP A 66 9.87 -2.50 -6.74
C ASP A 66 10.94 -3.58 -6.92
N GLU A 67 12.17 -3.33 -6.45
CA GLU A 67 13.22 -4.33 -6.44
C GLU A 67 12.82 -5.56 -5.61
N GLN A 68 12.33 -5.36 -4.37
CA GLN A 68 11.84 -6.46 -3.53
C GLN A 68 10.73 -7.25 -4.22
N LEU A 69 9.76 -6.55 -4.81
CA LEU A 69 8.64 -7.18 -5.49
C LEU A 69 9.09 -8.00 -6.72
N SER A 70 10.02 -7.47 -7.50
CA SER A 70 10.57 -8.14 -8.68
C SER A 70 11.24 -9.49 -8.38
N ARG A 71 11.86 -9.63 -7.20
CA ARG A 71 12.50 -10.89 -6.75
C ARG A 71 11.50 -12.03 -6.57
N TYR A 72 10.26 -11.71 -6.20
CA TYR A 72 9.22 -12.70 -5.89
C TYR A 72 8.16 -12.85 -6.98
N ALA A 73 7.98 -11.85 -7.82
CA ALA A 73 7.07 -11.93 -8.96
C ALA A 73 7.81 -12.42 -10.21
N LYS A 74 7.69 -13.73 -10.50
CA LYS A 74 8.31 -14.38 -11.67
C LYS A 74 8.08 -13.68 -13.02
N ASN A 75 7.01 -12.88 -13.13
CA ASN A 75 6.65 -12.11 -14.32
C ASN A 75 6.33 -10.65 -13.96
N TRP A 76 7.14 -10.02 -13.09
CA TRP A 76 6.98 -8.62 -12.66
C TRP A 76 6.93 -7.61 -13.81
N ASP A 77 7.27 -8.04 -15.03
CA ASP A 77 7.17 -7.26 -16.26
C ASP A 77 5.94 -6.35 -16.23
N SER A 78 6.19 -5.04 -16.29
CA SER A 78 5.19 -3.99 -16.05
C SER A 78 3.99 -4.07 -16.99
N ASP A 79 4.12 -4.81 -18.09
CA ASP A 79 3.08 -5.05 -19.08
C ASP A 79 2.16 -6.23 -18.71
N ARG A 80 2.59 -7.13 -17.80
CA ARG A 80 1.82 -8.29 -17.34
C ARG A 80 1.22 -8.11 -15.96
N LEU A 81 1.88 -7.36 -15.09
CA LEU A 81 1.34 -7.03 -13.79
C LEU A 81 0.39 -5.83 -13.91
N GLY A 82 -0.90 -6.07 -13.67
CA GLY A 82 -1.90 -5.01 -13.67
C GLY A 82 -1.47 -3.86 -12.75
N ALA A 83 -1.56 -2.62 -13.25
CA ALA A 83 -1.10 -1.45 -12.50
C ALA A 83 -1.78 -1.30 -11.13
N VAL A 84 -3.03 -1.75 -11.00
CA VAL A 84 -3.74 -1.82 -9.71
C VAL A 84 -3.05 -2.79 -8.75
N ASP A 85 -2.72 -4.00 -9.19
CA ASP A 85 -2.03 -5.00 -8.35
C ASP A 85 -0.67 -4.48 -7.87
N ARG A 86 0.02 -3.73 -8.74
CA ARG A 86 1.30 -3.08 -8.43
C ARG A 86 1.15 -2.00 -7.36
N ALA A 87 0.21 -1.08 -7.52
CA ALA A 87 -0.07 -0.03 -6.54
C ALA A 87 -0.43 -0.63 -5.17
N VAL A 88 -1.27 -1.67 -5.17
CA VAL A 88 -1.65 -2.41 -3.96
C VAL A 88 -0.43 -3.05 -3.29
N MET A 89 0.41 -3.75 -4.05
CA MET A 89 1.59 -4.41 -3.50
C MET A 89 2.64 -3.42 -3.00
N ARG A 90 2.86 -2.30 -3.69
CA ARG A 90 3.78 -1.24 -3.25
C ARG A 90 3.37 -0.68 -1.88
N LEU A 91 2.10 -0.34 -1.73
CA LEU A 91 1.57 0.12 -0.45
C LEU A 91 1.78 -0.93 0.65
N ALA A 92 1.44 -2.19 0.37
CA ALA A 92 1.56 -3.26 1.35
C ALA A 92 3.00 -3.50 1.80
N VAL A 93 3.97 -3.51 0.87
CA VAL A 93 5.38 -3.67 1.20
C VAL A 93 5.86 -2.49 2.03
N TYR A 94 5.54 -1.26 1.62
CA TYR A 94 5.90 -0.08 2.39
C TYR A 94 5.34 -0.13 3.82
N GLU A 95 4.07 -0.49 4.00
CA GLU A 95 3.48 -0.66 5.33
C GLU A 95 4.18 -1.73 6.17
N MET A 96 4.58 -2.86 5.56
CA MET A 96 5.27 -3.93 6.30
C MET A 96 6.67 -3.50 6.78
N VAL A 97 7.38 -2.69 5.97
CA VAL A 97 8.77 -2.30 6.22
C VAL A 97 8.86 -1.05 7.09
N HIS A 98 8.02 -0.04 6.85
CA HIS A 98 8.17 1.29 7.45
C HIS A 98 7.08 1.64 8.47
N CYS A 99 5.94 0.94 8.48
CA CYS A 99 4.85 1.27 9.41
C CYS A 99 4.85 0.33 10.63
N ASP A 100 5.48 0.78 11.71
CA ASP A 100 5.57 0.05 12.97
C ASP A 100 4.20 -0.24 13.62
N GLU A 101 3.21 0.62 13.40
CA GLU A 101 1.87 0.44 13.97
C GLU A 101 1.02 -0.61 13.22
N THR A 102 1.40 -0.96 11.98
CA THR A 102 0.66 -1.92 11.15
C THR A 102 1.34 -3.28 11.19
N PRO A 103 0.72 -4.32 11.79
CA PRO A 103 1.27 -5.67 11.72
C PRO A 103 1.37 -6.15 10.27
N PRO A 104 2.45 -6.84 9.87
CA PRO A 104 2.60 -7.27 8.48
C PRO A 104 1.44 -8.11 7.93
N VAL A 105 0.83 -8.97 8.76
CA VAL A 105 -0.34 -9.76 8.36
C VAL A 105 -1.56 -8.89 8.06
N VAL A 106 -1.72 -7.75 8.74
CA VAL A 106 -2.82 -6.81 8.46
C VAL A 106 -2.61 -6.14 7.11
N ALA A 107 -1.40 -5.64 6.82
CA ALA A 107 -1.07 -5.06 5.51
C ALA A 107 -1.33 -6.06 4.37
N ILE A 108 -0.93 -7.33 4.53
CA ILE A 108 -1.19 -8.39 3.55
C ILE A 108 -2.69 -8.61 3.35
N ASN A 109 -3.46 -8.73 4.43
CA ASN A 109 -4.90 -8.98 4.34
C ASN A 109 -5.65 -7.85 3.62
N GLU A 110 -5.32 -6.60 3.92
CA GLU A 110 -5.88 -5.43 3.23
C GLU A 110 -5.49 -5.43 1.75
N ALA A 111 -4.22 -5.72 1.43
CA ALA A 111 -3.76 -5.80 0.06
C ALA A 111 -4.51 -6.87 -0.75
N VAL A 112 -4.74 -8.04 -0.16
CA VAL A 112 -5.52 -9.12 -0.78
C VAL A 112 -6.98 -8.71 -0.99
N HIS A 113 -7.54 -7.91 -0.09
CA HIS A 113 -8.89 -7.36 -0.24
C HIS A 113 -8.96 -6.40 -1.42
N PHE A 114 -8.08 -5.40 -1.47
CA PHE A 114 -8.04 -4.43 -2.57
C PHE A 114 -7.75 -5.06 -3.92
N ALA A 115 -6.84 -6.04 -3.98
CA ALA A 115 -6.54 -6.76 -5.22
C ALA A 115 -7.77 -7.53 -5.76
N LYS A 116 -8.66 -8.02 -4.88
CA LYS A 116 -9.91 -8.67 -5.31
C LYS A 116 -10.95 -7.66 -5.77
N ASP A 117 -11.08 -6.54 -5.06
CA ASP A 117 -12.12 -5.53 -5.31
C ASP A 117 -11.81 -4.67 -6.54
N LEU A 118 -10.57 -4.22 -6.67
CA LEU A 118 -10.16 -3.22 -7.68
C LEU A 118 -9.58 -3.85 -8.95
N SER A 119 -9.27 -5.14 -8.91
CA SER A 119 -8.62 -5.86 -10.02
C SER A 119 -9.35 -7.17 -10.31
N SER A 120 -8.91 -8.31 -9.78
CA SER A 120 -9.56 -9.59 -10.05
C SER A 120 -9.46 -10.57 -8.87
N PHE A 121 -10.37 -11.56 -8.85
CA PHE A 121 -10.29 -12.63 -7.84
C PHE A 121 -8.97 -13.40 -7.90
N GLN A 122 -8.39 -13.58 -9.09
CA GLN A 122 -7.09 -14.24 -9.26
C GLN A 122 -5.94 -13.39 -8.70
N SER A 123 -6.03 -12.06 -8.86
CA SER A 123 -5.06 -11.11 -8.30
C SER A 123 -4.92 -11.24 -6.79
N GLY A 124 -6.02 -11.45 -6.06
CA GLY A 124 -5.96 -11.66 -4.61
C GLY A 124 -5.06 -12.85 -4.20
N ARG A 125 -5.11 -13.97 -4.93
CA ARG A 125 -4.25 -15.13 -4.64
C ARG A 125 -2.78 -14.86 -4.98
N PHE A 126 -2.55 -14.17 -6.10
CA PHE A 126 -1.22 -13.78 -6.55
C PHE A 126 -0.54 -12.83 -5.55
N VAL A 127 -1.22 -11.74 -5.19
CA VAL A 127 -0.76 -10.73 -4.22
C VAL A 127 -0.44 -11.39 -2.88
N ASN A 128 -1.32 -12.25 -2.37
CA ASN A 128 -1.05 -12.97 -1.11
C ASN A 128 0.26 -13.76 -1.18
N GLY A 129 0.47 -14.54 -2.25
CA GLY A 129 1.64 -15.40 -2.40
C GLY A 129 2.95 -14.63 -2.60
N VAL A 130 2.92 -13.42 -3.16
CA VAL A 130 4.09 -12.53 -3.27
C VAL A 130 4.40 -11.92 -1.91
N LEU A 131 3.42 -11.27 -1.27
CA LEU A 131 3.65 -10.55 -0.02
C LEU A 131 4.00 -11.49 1.15
N ASP A 132 3.43 -12.70 1.20
CA ASP A 132 3.81 -13.71 2.21
C ASP A 132 5.27 -14.14 2.09
N ARG A 133 5.86 -14.10 0.89
CA ARG A 133 7.29 -14.41 0.70
C ARG A 133 8.16 -13.26 1.18
N ILE A 134 7.82 -12.02 0.81
CA ILE A 134 8.52 -10.81 1.29
C ILE A 134 8.49 -10.74 2.82
N ARG A 135 7.33 -10.96 3.44
CA ARG A 135 7.18 -10.96 4.90
C ARG A 135 8.14 -11.93 5.60
N LYS A 136 8.42 -13.10 5.02
CA LYS A 136 9.30 -14.11 5.63
C LYS A 136 10.76 -13.65 5.71
N GLU A 137 11.13 -12.62 4.96
CA GLU A 137 12.47 -12.03 4.98
C GLU A 137 12.60 -10.86 5.94
N LEU A 138 11.46 -10.35 6.43
CA LEU A 138 11.46 -9.28 7.42
C LEU A 138 11.81 -9.88 8.79
N ASP A 139 12.80 -9.30 9.46
CA ASP A 139 13.12 -9.61 10.85
C ASP A 139 12.14 -8.89 11.80
N ARG A 140 10.83 -9.14 11.61
CA ARG A 140 9.75 -8.49 12.36
C ARG A 140 8.62 -9.48 12.68
N PRO A 141 8.03 -9.44 13.89
CA PRO A 141 6.89 -10.28 14.24
C PRO A 141 5.69 -10.04 13.31
N ALA A 142 5.16 -11.12 12.73
CA ALA A 142 4.11 -11.03 11.71
C ALA A 142 2.77 -10.44 12.20
N ARG A 143 2.46 -10.57 13.49
CA ARG A 143 1.14 -10.24 14.07
C ARG A 143 1.18 -9.11 15.10
N THR A 144 2.35 -8.54 15.35
CA THR A 144 2.53 -7.52 16.40
C THR A 144 3.00 -6.23 15.77
N PRO A 145 2.44 -5.07 16.15
CA PRO A 145 3.07 -3.79 15.87
C PRO A 145 4.50 -3.77 16.43
N ASN A 146 5.43 -3.18 15.70
CA ASN A 146 6.80 -3.00 16.14
C ASN A 146 6.90 -1.68 16.91
N ARG A 147 6.13 -1.55 18.00
CA ARG A 147 6.24 -0.39 18.86
C ARG A 147 7.54 -0.53 19.66
N PRO A 148 8.40 0.50 19.76
CA PRO A 148 9.47 0.48 20.75
C PRO A 148 8.84 0.24 22.13
N ALA A 149 9.48 -0.59 22.95
CA ALA A 149 8.99 -0.90 24.29
C ALA A 149 9.02 0.38 25.16
N GLY A 150 7.91 1.12 25.20
CA GLY A 150 7.69 2.26 26.09
C GLY A 150 7.40 3.57 25.37
N GLU A 151 6.11 3.84 25.13
CA GLU A 151 5.48 5.17 25.16
C GLU A 151 4.16 5.05 25.91
#